data_AF-A0A931P324-F1
#
_entry.id   AF-A0A931P324-F1
#
_cell.length_a   1.000
_cell.length_b   1.000
_cell.length_c   1.000
_cell.angle_alpha   90.00
_cell.angle_beta   90.00
_cell.angle_gamma   90.00
#
_symmetry.space_group_name_H-M   'P 1'
#
loop_
_entity.id
_entity.type
_entity.pdbx_description
1 polymer ?
#
loop_
_entity_poly.entity_id
_entity_poly.type
_entity_poly.pdbx_seq_one_letter_code
_entity_poly.pdbx_strand_id
1 'polypeptide(L)'
;MIRLRFPTDLLRRFALAFLFLAGAQSTSMAQESPASSAEASTPASGQQESVTAENQPYDIVLHLSVDDRIALDAEKGARILSDFEAIADRIVGRAWKLDVRWAEGEVWDTPFDLWTQWPEPVTYDRRKQQGGEKVWLVRLRPGTDKASLELVGREFDRSSGILGPVRTRPVIMTDLARGLFEICRDIFRAIADVAGYEGGEVRLRIRGASLAAVSEGSILAQPGQYYQLVRLFYDRTGKFVSSTVEPWTYVKTTKVSGDGAFGSLLSSFRDPIGRRYRQTNKLVAMALTPSTVPTTFRFSQLLASTGGTPIRHPVAGHKVEIHEWPTGPVRATALTDREGTLRFEAPEGLDFYGVRLVGGSLEPLLDVPVLAGDQVPAILADAKPAAVEFQQRLIAYRDEILDALARRFVIEARLGDRTKASDWNRVAELVREWRNTPVPTGFTSTLAQWKMVAQRRQLQEKKAIYTQANQALMAELEALASRYEGQEIEVYEESLEKRSNLPYLQDLEDQAKEKAKTKAAP
;
A
#
# COMPACT_ATOMS: atom_id res chain seq x y z
N MET A 1 47.03 -7.19 -6.91
CA MET A 1 46.48 -6.96 -5.55
C MET A 1 46.42 -5.47 -5.29
N ILE A 2 45.28 -4.83 -5.48
CA ILE A 2 45.07 -3.39 -5.21
C ILE A 2 44.07 -3.31 -4.06
N ARG A 3 44.53 -2.88 -2.88
CA ARG A 3 43.66 -2.62 -1.72
C ARG A 3 43.02 -1.25 -1.88
N LEU A 4 41.75 -1.22 -2.25
CA LEU A 4 40.92 -0.02 -2.17
C LEU A 4 40.48 0.18 -0.70
N ARG A 5 40.98 1.24 -0.06
CA ARG A 5 40.49 1.71 1.24
C ARG A 5 39.23 2.54 1.01
N PHE A 6 38.09 2.08 1.52
CA PHE A 6 36.88 2.90 1.62
C PHE A 6 36.94 3.79 2.88
N PRO A 7 36.54 5.06 2.81
CA PRO A 7 36.47 5.94 3.98
C PRO A 7 35.27 5.54 4.85
N THR A 8 35.55 5.09 6.07
CA THR A 8 34.61 4.58 7.08
C THR A 8 33.70 5.64 7.72
N ASP A 9 33.85 6.92 7.38
CA ASP A 9 33.11 8.01 8.04
C ASP A 9 31.72 8.30 7.48
N LEU A 10 31.36 7.76 6.30
CA LEU A 10 30.03 7.98 5.72
C LEU A 10 28.94 7.07 6.33
N LEU A 11 29.31 5.88 6.81
CA LEU A 11 28.38 4.87 7.33
C LEU A 11 27.85 5.19 8.75
N ARG A 12 28.58 6.00 9.54
CA ARG A 12 28.14 6.40 10.89
C ARG A 12 27.02 7.44 10.90
N ARG A 13 26.81 8.19 9.81
CA ARG A 13 25.80 9.25 9.77
C ARG A 13 24.40 8.78 9.35
N PHE A 14 24.28 7.61 8.73
CA PHE A 14 22.99 7.06 8.28
C PHE A 14 22.25 6.20 9.32
N ALA A 15 22.95 5.69 10.34
CA ALA A 15 22.34 4.81 11.34
C ALA A 15 21.45 5.51 12.39
N LEU A 16 21.41 6.85 12.44
CA LEU A 16 20.73 7.61 13.49
C LEU A 16 19.33 8.16 13.13
N ALA A 17 18.82 7.92 11.91
CA ALA A 17 17.56 8.53 11.46
C ALA A 17 16.30 7.65 11.65
N PHE A 18 16.41 6.41 12.16
CA PHE A 18 15.28 5.46 12.18
C PHE A 18 14.92 4.85 13.55
N LEU A 19 15.50 5.31 14.65
CA LEU A 19 15.04 4.94 16.00
C LEU A 19 14.56 6.18 16.74
N PHE A 20 13.24 6.33 16.90
CA PHE A 20 12.56 6.85 18.11
C PHE A 20 11.06 7.05 17.79
N LEU A 21 10.24 6.04 18.11
CA LEU A 21 8.80 6.22 18.31
C LEU A 21 8.39 5.44 19.57
N ALA A 22 8.49 6.11 20.72
CA ALA A 22 7.86 5.66 21.96
C ALA A 22 7.51 6.90 22.80
N GLY A 23 6.20 7.09 23.01
CA GLY A 23 5.57 7.70 24.20
C GLY A 23 5.87 9.16 24.55
N ALA A 24 4.85 10.02 24.46
CA ALA A 24 4.44 10.89 25.56
C ALA A 24 3.11 11.61 25.21
N GLN A 25 2.09 11.37 26.03
CA GLN A 25 0.94 12.25 26.18
C GLN A 25 1.32 13.33 27.21
N SER A 26 1.06 14.61 26.91
CA SER A 26 0.89 15.63 27.94
C SER A 26 0.07 16.79 27.41
N THR A 27 -1.08 16.98 28.06
CA THR A 27 -1.94 18.16 28.10
C THR A 27 -1.20 19.39 28.63
N SER A 28 -1.42 20.57 28.03
CA SER A 28 -1.81 21.78 28.77
C SER A 28 -2.28 22.89 27.83
N MET A 29 -3.44 23.47 28.15
CA MET A 29 -3.88 24.79 27.71
C MET A 29 -2.97 25.87 28.29
N ALA A 30 -2.69 26.93 27.51
CA ALA A 30 -2.42 28.25 28.03
C ALA A 30 -2.74 29.29 26.96
N GLN A 31 -3.53 30.26 27.37
CA GLN A 31 -4.10 31.39 26.65
C GLN A 31 -3.33 32.62 27.12
N GLU A 32 -2.74 33.40 26.22
CA GLU A 32 -2.42 34.82 26.47
C GLU A 32 -1.99 35.53 25.18
N SER A 33 -2.78 36.54 24.77
CA SER A 33 -2.34 37.66 23.94
C SER A 33 -1.54 38.63 24.81
N PRO A 34 -0.63 39.47 24.25
CA PRO A 34 -1.08 40.82 23.89
C PRO A 34 -0.34 41.53 22.73
N ALA A 35 -0.94 42.66 22.33
CA ALA A 35 -0.37 43.93 21.80
C ALA A 35 0.69 43.86 20.68
N SER A 36 0.40 44.33 19.46
CA SER A 36 0.25 45.74 19.03
C SER A 36 1.45 46.63 19.43
N SER A 37 2.37 46.81 18.49
CA SER A 37 3.34 47.90 18.46
C SER A 37 3.67 48.18 17.00
N ALA A 38 3.25 49.35 16.52
CA ALA A 38 3.57 49.87 15.21
C ALA A 38 4.93 50.57 15.28
N GLU A 39 5.90 50.08 14.51
CA GLU A 39 7.14 50.80 14.23
C GLU A 39 7.25 51.07 12.72
N ALA A 40 7.49 52.34 12.43
CA ALA A 40 7.67 52.88 11.09
C ALA A 40 9.02 52.44 10.52
N SER A 41 9.00 51.79 9.35
CA SER A 41 10.20 51.40 8.62
C SER A 41 10.33 52.18 7.30
N THR A 42 11.40 52.96 7.28
CA THR A 42 12.20 53.52 6.18
C THR A 42 12.07 52.80 4.82
N PRO A 43 12.06 53.52 3.68
CA PRO A 43 11.79 52.95 2.36
C PRO A 43 12.84 51.92 1.93
N ALA A 44 12.32 50.76 1.51
CA ALA A 44 13.06 49.59 1.09
C ALA A 44 13.88 49.84 -0.18
N SER A 45 15.17 49.49 -0.09
CA SER A 45 16.02 49.11 -1.21
C SER A 45 15.27 48.12 -2.11
N GLY A 46 15.24 48.39 -3.43
CA GLY A 46 14.50 47.63 -4.44
C GLY A 46 14.61 46.12 -4.28
N GLN A 47 13.55 45.51 -3.75
CA GLN A 47 13.34 44.09 -3.83
C GLN A 47 13.12 43.74 -5.30
N GLN A 48 14.12 43.12 -5.91
CA GLN A 48 13.97 42.41 -7.17
C GLN A 48 12.81 41.42 -6.97
N GLU A 49 11.67 41.67 -7.62
CA GLU A 49 10.52 40.77 -7.59
C GLU A 49 10.98 39.41 -8.11
N SER A 50 11.22 38.47 -7.20
CA SER A 50 11.52 37.10 -7.56
C SER A 50 10.32 36.56 -8.31
N VAL A 51 10.47 36.30 -9.62
CA VAL A 51 9.41 35.73 -10.46
C VAL A 51 8.83 34.52 -9.74
N THR A 52 7.54 34.58 -9.39
CA THR A 52 6.86 33.50 -8.67
C THR A 52 6.91 32.22 -9.52
N ALA A 53 7.03 31.06 -8.86
CA ALA A 53 7.13 29.77 -9.57
C ALA A 53 5.98 29.55 -10.57
N GLU A 54 4.79 30.09 -10.28
CA GLU A 54 3.61 29.93 -11.14
C GLU A 54 3.73 30.64 -12.50
N ASN A 55 4.61 31.63 -12.62
CA ASN A 55 4.88 32.35 -13.87
C ASN A 55 6.06 31.77 -14.67
N GLN A 56 6.77 30.78 -14.13
CA GLN A 56 7.96 30.23 -14.77
C GLN A 56 7.58 29.08 -15.71
N PRO A 57 7.94 29.13 -17.01
CA PRO A 57 7.77 28.00 -17.89
C PRO A 57 8.67 26.83 -17.45
N TYR A 58 8.34 25.62 -17.91
CA TYR A 58 9.23 24.47 -17.76
C TYR A 58 10.31 24.53 -18.83
N ASP A 59 11.57 24.49 -18.43
CA ASP A 59 12.72 24.36 -19.35
C ASP A 59 12.98 22.88 -19.61
N ILE A 60 12.67 22.41 -20.82
CA ILE A 60 12.61 20.99 -21.16
C ILE A 60 13.56 20.70 -22.31
N VAL A 61 14.46 19.75 -22.13
CA VAL A 61 15.28 19.21 -23.21
C VAL A 61 14.72 17.87 -23.64
N LEU A 62 14.35 17.74 -24.92
CA LEU A 62 13.95 16.47 -25.51
C LEU A 62 15.14 15.83 -26.23
N HIS A 63 15.53 14.63 -25.81
CA HIS A 63 16.44 13.77 -26.54
C HIS A 63 15.63 12.69 -27.27
N LEU A 64 15.62 12.76 -28.59
CA LEU A 64 15.03 11.73 -29.44
C LEU A 64 16.13 10.83 -30.01
N SER A 65 15.99 9.52 -29.78
CA SER A 65 16.83 8.47 -30.36
C SER A 65 16.00 7.55 -31.25
N VAL A 66 16.62 6.97 -32.26
CA VAL A 66 15.97 6.07 -33.23
C VAL A 66 16.74 4.76 -33.26
N ASP A 67 16.04 3.64 -33.20
CA ASP A 67 16.63 2.31 -33.37
C ASP A 67 17.16 2.14 -34.81
N ASP A 68 18.38 1.63 -34.96
CA ASP A 68 19.07 1.48 -36.26
C ASP A 68 18.27 0.67 -37.30
N ARG A 69 17.30 -0.14 -36.88
CA ARG A 69 16.41 -0.90 -37.77
C ARG A 69 15.35 -0.05 -38.44
N ILE A 70 15.15 1.20 -38.01
CA ILE A 70 14.18 2.11 -38.57
C ILE A 70 14.89 3.04 -39.56
N ALA A 71 14.48 2.98 -40.82
CA ALA A 71 14.97 3.89 -41.85
C ALA A 71 14.36 5.29 -41.67
N LEU A 72 14.96 6.09 -40.79
CA LEU A 72 14.63 7.50 -40.60
C LEU A 72 15.88 8.35 -40.84
N ASP A 73 15.92 8.99 -42.01
CA ASP A 73 17.01 9.90 -42.36
C ASP A 73 16.91 11.23 -41.57
N ALA A 74 18.03 11.95 -41.48
CA ALA A 74 18.14 13.20 -40.72
C ALA A 74 17.16 14.28 -41.21
N GLU A 75 16.86 14.34 -42.51
CA GLU A 75 15.93 15.33 -43.08
C GLU A 75 14.50 15.08 -42.62
N LYS A 76 14.02 13.83 -42.71
CA LYS A 76 12.71 13.43 -42.19
C LYS A 76 12.65 13.61 -40.68
N GLY A 77 13.72 13.24 -39.97
CA GLY A 77 13.86 13.46 -38.53
C GLY A 77 13.65 14.93 -38.16
N ALA A 78 14.38 15.84 -38.81
CA ALA A 78 14.25 17.28 -38.61
C ALA A 78 12.84 17.80 -38.89
N ARG A 79 12.20 17.31 -39.96
CA ARG A 79 10.81 17.68 -40.28
C ARG A 79 9.82 17.23 -39.21
N ILE A 80 9.94 15.98 -38.73
CA ILE A 80 9.09 15.44 -37.66
C ILE A 80 9.26 16.24 -36.36
N LEU A 81 10.49 16.63 -36.03
CA LEU A 81 10.76 17.45 -34.84
C LEU A 81 10.16 18.85 -34.98
N SER A 82 10.31 19.49 -36.15
CA SER A 82 9.69 20.80 -36.42
C SER A 82 8.16 20.73 -36.34
N ASP A 83 7.55 19.66 -36.87
CA ASP A 83 6.10 19.45 -36.79
C ASP A 83 5.66 19.21 -35.32
N PHE A 84 6.45 18.46 -34.55
CA PHE A 84 6.22 18.26 -33.11
C PHE A 84 6.28 19.58 -32.33
N GLU A 85 7.30 20.43 -32.57
CA GLU A 85 7.42 21.74 -31.92
C GLU A 85 6.23 22.64 -32.23
N ALA A 86 5.79 22.66 -33.51
CA ALA A 86 4.60 23.41 -33.90
C ALA A 86 3.32 22.89 -33.22
N ILE A 87 3.19 21.57 -33.05
CA ILE A 87 2.07 20.97 -32.30
C ILE A 87 2.16 21.38 -30.82
N ALA A 88 3.33 21.31 -30.20
CA ALA A 88 3.54 21.65 -28.80
C ALA A 88 3.26 23.13 -28.51
N ASP A 89 3.74 24.04 -29.36
CA ASP A 89 3.47 25.48 -29.23
C ASP A 89 1.98 25.80 -29.39
N ARG A 90 1.30 25.13 -30.35
CA ARG A 90 -0.13 25.33 -30.56
C ARG A 90 -0.99 24.75 -29.43
N ILE A 91 -0.62 23.62 -28.85
CA ILE A 91 -1.45 22.96 -27.83
C ILE A 91 -1.10 23.46 -26.43
N VAL A 92 0.19 23.50 -26.08
CA VAL A 92 0.70 23.83 -24.74
C VAL A 92 1.17 25.27 -24.65
N GLY A 93 1.82 25.78 -25.70
CA GLY A 93 2.34 27.13 -25.78
C GLY A 93 3.40 27.43 -24.72
N ARG A 94 3.30 28.60 -24.09
CA ARG A 94 4.35 29.18 -23.25
C ARG A 94 4.70 28.37 -22.01
N ALA A 95 3.85 27.43 -21.58
CA ALA A 95 4.16 26.60 -20.41
C ALA A 95 5.37 25.69 -20.65
N TRP A 96 5.64 25.30 -21.89
CA TRP A 96 6.82 24.50 -22.26
C TRP A 96 7.81 25.33 -23.06
N LYS A 97 9.03 25.45 -22.54
CA LYS A 97 10.18 25.95 -23.27
C LYS A 97 11.01 24.74 -23.71
N LEU A 98 10.84 24.33 -24.96
CA LEU A 98 11.47 23.14 -25.52
C LEU A 98 12.84 23.46 -26.13
N ASP A 99 13.82 22.61 -25.86
CA ASP A 99 15.09 22.48 -26.58
C ASP A 99 15.16 21.05 -27.12
N VAL A 100 14.89 20.88 -28.41
CA VAL A 100 14.78 19.57 -29.04
C VAL A 100 16.12 19.18 -29.67
N ARG A 101 16.65 18.03 -29.25
CA ARG A 101 17.93 17.50 -29.71
C ARG A 101 17.76 16.15 -30.36
N TRP A 102 18.23 16.06 -31.59
CA TRP A 102 18.35 14.82 -32.34
C TRP A 102 19.65 14.12 -31.93
N ALA A 103 19.54 12.95 -31.29
CA ALA A 103 20.68 12.17 -30.84
C ALA A 103 20.91 10.99 -31.81
N GLU A 104 21.61 11.24 -32.93
CA GLU A 104 22.10 10.13 -33.77
C GLU A 104 23.22 9.42 -33.05
N GLY A 105 23.06 8.12 -32.78
CA GLY A 105 24.16 7.28 -32.31
C GLY A 105 24.74 7.62 -30.94
N GLU A 106 24.31 8.70 -30.28
CA GLU A 106 24.37 8.85 -28.83
C GLU A 106 23.35 7.88 -28.24
N VAL A 107 23.66 6.60 -28.36
CA VAL A 107 23.05 5.61 -27.50
C VAL A 107 23.38 6.11 -26.11
N TRP A 108 22.36 6.35 -25.30
CA TRP A 108 22.52 6.45 -23.85
C TRP A 108 22.91 5.05 -23.31
N ASP A 109 23.88 4.39 -23.96
CA ASP A 109 24.61 3.14 -23.69
C ASP A 109 25.55 3.33 -22.51
N THR A 110 25.26 4.29 -21.63
CA THR A 110 25.73 4.11 -20.27
C THR A 110 25.30 2.71 -19.83
N PRO A 111 26.18 1.92 -19.20
CA PRO A 111 25.85 0.57 -18.71
C PRO A 111 24.68 0.56 -17.71
N PHE A 112 24.19 1.73 -17.32
CA PHE A 112 22.89 1.98 -16.72
C PHE A 112 21.83 1.98 -17.81
N ASP A 113 21.16 0.86 -17.98
CA ASP A 113 19.94 0.80 -18.77
C ASP A 113 18.88 1.67 -18.06
N LEU A 114 18.83 2.96 -18.41
CA LEU A 114 17.88 3.94 -17.87
C LEU A 114 16.41 3.52 -18.11
N TRP A 115 16.19 2.55 -19.00
CA TRP A 115 14.88 1.99 -19.30
C TRP A 115 14.49 0.84 -18.36
N THR A 116 15.44 0.08 -17.82
CA THR A 116 15.16 -1.04 -16.89
C THR A 116 15.59 -0.77 -15.44
N GLN A 117 16.56 0.11 -15.22
CA GLN A 117 17.08 0.40 -13.89
C GLN A 117 16.28 1.51 -13.23
N TRP A 118 15.91 1.24 -11.99
CA TRP A 118 15.53 2.25 -11.02
C TRP A 118 16.80 3.03 -10.65
N PRO A 119 16.96 4.30 -11.03
CA PRO A 119 18.10 5.05 -10.53
C PRO A 119 17.79 5.35 -9.06
N GLU A 120 18.61 4.85 -8.16
CA GLU A 120 18.77 5.57 -6.90
C GLU A 120 19.22 7.00 -7.25
N PRO A 121 18.74 8.05 -6.54
CA PRO A 121 18.94 9.47 -6.89
C PRO A 121 20.41 9.98 -7.04
N VAL A 122 21.42 9.11 -6.95
CA VAL A 122 22.73 9.46 -6.36
C VAL A 122 23.87 9.63 -7.38
N THR A 123 23.79 9.12 -8.61
CA THR A 123 24.97 9.09 -9.52
C THR A 123 24.86 9.88 -10.82
N TYR A 124 23.75 10.58 -11.08
CA TYR A 124 23.66 11.48 -12.23
C TYR A 124 24.35 12.81 -11.92
N ASP A 125 25.55 13.05 -12.48
CA ASP A 125 26.30 14.30 -12.26
C ASP A 125 25.59 15.49 -12.94
N ARG A 126 24.72 16.16 -12.19
CA ARG A 126 23.96 17.34 -12.63
C ARG A 126 24.84 18.46 -13.19
N ARG A 127 26.13 18.51 -12.87
CA ARG A 127 27.04 19.61 -13.22
C ARG A 127 27.63 19.51 -14.63
N LYS A 128 27.70 18.31 -15.21
CA LYS A 128 28.44 18.09 -16.47
C LYS A 128 27.58 18.22 -17.73
N GLN A 129 26.26 18.33 -17.62
CA GLN A 129 25.38 18.43 -18.79
C GLN A 129 24.64 19.77 -18.85
N GLN A 130 24.80 20.46 -19.98
CA GLN A 130 24.06 21.66 -20.36
C GLN A 130 22.59 21.32 -20.67
N GLY A 131 21.68 22.19 -20.21
CA GLY A 131 20.30 22.31 -20.74
C GLY A 131 19.20 21.69 -19.89
N GLY A 132 18.08 22.41 -19.73
CA GLY A 132 16.81 21.93 -19.18
C GLY A 132 16.77 21.63 -17.69
N GLU A 133 15.65 21.94 -17.06
CA GLU A 133 15.29 21.43 -15.74
C GLU A 133 14.64 20.05 -15.83
N LYS A 134 13.97 19.78 -16.95
CA LYS A 134 13.38 18.49 -17.29
C LYS A 134 14.08 17.95 -18.52
N VAL A 135 14.35 16.65 -18.51
CA VAL A 135 14.95 15.93 -19.62
C VAL A 135 13.99 14.84 -20.04
N TRP A 136 13.50 14.90 -21.27
CA TRP A 136 12.69 13.85 -21.86
C TRP A 136 13.57 12.95 -22.71
N LEU A 137 13.57 11.67 -22.37
CA LEU A 137 14.24 10.64 -23.14
C LEU A 137 13.17 9.91 -23.93
N VAL A 138 13.22 10.02 -25.25
CA VAL A 138 12.29 9.32 -26.14
C VAL A 138 13.07 8.48 -27.14
N ARG A 139 12.63 7.23 -27.32
CA ARG A 139 13.19 6.29 -28.29
C ARG A 139 12.10 5.80 -29.23
N LEU A 140 12.35 5.91 -30.53
CA LEU A 140 11.56 5.23 -31.54
C LEU A 140 12.16 3.86 -31.81
N ARG A 141 11.37 2.79 -31.69
CA ARG A 141 11.79 1.40 -31.96
C ARG A 141 10.76 0.67 -32.82
N PRO A 142 11.14 -0.43 -33.49
CA PRO A 142 10.16 -1.34 -34.09
C PRO A 142 9.21 -1.87 -33.01
N GLY A 143 7.91 -1.91 -33.32
CA GLY A 143 6.89 -2.46 -32.44
C GLY A 143 6.91 -3.98 -32.39
N THR A 144 5.90 -4.57 -31.76
CA THR A 144 5.73 -6.03 -31.68
C THR A 144 5.48 -6.66 -33.04
N ASP A 145 4.87 -5.91 -33.95
CA ASP A 145 4.62 -6.34 -35.33
C ASP A 145 5.68 -5.72 -36.25
N LYS A 146 6.09 -6.47 -37.29
CA LYS A 146 7.16 -6.03 -38.22
C LYS A 146 6.90 -4.70 -38.92
N ALA A 147 5.63 -4.25 -38.94
CA ALA A 147 5.21 -3.01 -39.59
C ALA A 147 4.83 -1.89 -38.61
N SER A 148 4.76 -2.16 -37.30
CA SER A 148 4.43 -1.13 -36.31
C SER A 148 5.69 -0.46 -35.78
N LEU A 149 5.56 0.81 -35.41
CA LEU A 149 6.57 1.53 -34.67
C LEU A 149 6.05 1.79 -33.26
N GLU A 150 6.94 1.98 -32.32
CA GLU A 150 6.62 2.27 -30.94
C GLU A 150 7.54 3.36 -30.42
N LEU A 151 6.94 4.36 -29.77
CA LEU A 151 7.66 5.34 -28.97
C LEU A 151 7.73 4.85 -27.53
N VAL A 152 8.92 4.90 -26.96
CA VAL A 152 9.17 4.66 -25.54
C VAL A 152 9.72 5.95 -24.95
N GLY A 153 9.05 6.47 -23.93
CA GLY A 153 9.37 7.75 -23.32
C GLY A 153 9.57 7.65 -21.82
N ARG A 154 10.44 8.50 -21.26
CA ARG A 154 10.60 8.68 -19.82
C ARG A 154 11.10 10.09 -19.51
N GLU A 155 10.61 10.69 -18.45
CA GLU A 155 11.09 12.00 -17.97
C GLU A 155 12.10 11.83 -16.82
N PHE A 156 13.20 12.57 -16.87
CA PHE A 156 14.05 12.85 -15.72
C PHE A 156 13.86 14.29 -15.27
N ASP A 157 13.42 14.46 -14.02
CA ASP A 157 13.30 15.78 -13.42
C ASP A 157 14.59 16.13 -12.67
N ARG A 158 15.37 17.08 -13.19
CA ARG A 158 16.67 17.45 -12.60
C ARG A 158 16.51 18.23 -11.30
N SER A 159 15.38 18.88 -11.07
CA SER A 159 15.16 19.66 -9.84
C SER A 159 15.05 18.72 -8.62
N SER A 160 14.25 17.66 -8.78
CA SER A 160 14.00 16.63 -7.77
C SER A 160 14.99 15.47 -7.85
N GLY A 161 15.62 15.22 -9.01
CA GLY A 161 16.45 14.06 -9.26
C GLY A 161 15.66 12.76 -9.41
N ILE A 162 14.36 12.85 -9.70
CA ILE A 162 13.49 11.69 -9.84
C ILE A 162 13.25 11.38 -11.31
N LEU A 163 13.43 10.10 -11.65
CA LEU A 163 13.09 9.55 -12.94
C LEU A 163 11.63 9.05 -12.93
N GLY A 164 10.86 9.41 -13.94
CA GLY A 164 9.43 9.08 -14.05
C GLY A 164 9.15 7.65 -14.45
N PRO A 165 7.89 7.25 -14.65
CA PRO A 165 7.58 5.95 -15.22
C PRO A 165 7.96 5.92 -16.70
N VAL A 166 8.28 4.72 -17.21
CA VAL A 166 8.39 4.49 -18.66
C VAL A 166 6.98 4.44 -19.24
N ARG A 167 6.76 5.17 -20.32
CA ARG A 167 5.54 5.11 -21.13
C ARG A 167 5.86 4.55 -22.50
N THR A 168 4.90 3.86 -23.09
CA THR A 168 5.01 3.28 -24.43
C THR A 168 3.78 3.68 -25.23
N ARG A 169 3.98 3.99 -26.52
CA ARG A 169 2.88 4.34 -27.42
C ARG A 169 3.11 3.76 -28.81
N PRO A 170 2.18 2.98 -29.37
CA PRO A 170 2.25 2.56 -30.76
C PRO A 170 2.05 3.77 -31.68
N VAL A 171 2.84 3.86 -32.74
CA VAL A 171 2.79 4.95 -33.72
C VAL A 171 2.99 4.43 -35.13
N ILE A 172 2.58 5.23 -36.11
CA ILE A 172 2.89 5.04 -37.52
C ILE A 172 3.78 6.18 -38.00
N MET A 173 4.63 5.93 -39.00
CA MET A 173 5.62 6.92 -39.47
C MET A 173 4.98 8.24 -39.91
N THR A 174 3.82 8.18 -40.56
CA THR A 174 3.10 9.37 -41.07
C THR A 174 2.46 10.23 -39.98
N ASP A 175 2.29 9.70 -38.77
CA ASP A 175 1.72 10.43 -37.62
C ASP A 175 2.71 10.55 -36.46
N LEU A 176 4.01 10.39 -36.76
CA LEU A 176 5.06 10.32 -35.74
C LEU A 176 5.18 11.59 -34.92
N ALA A 177 5.02 12.78 -35.52
CA ALA A 177 5.04 14.05 -34.80
C ALA A 177 3.92 14.16 -33.75
N ARG A 178 2.70 13.70 -34.08
CA ARG A 178 1.60 13.64 -33.12
C ARG A 178 1.85 12.57 -32.06
N GLY A 179 2.36 11.40 -32.46
CA GLY A 179 2.77 10.35 -31.53
C GLY A 179 3.82 10.84 -30.53
N LEU A 180 4.80 11.62 -30.99
CA LEU A 180 5.85 12.23 -30.18
C LEU A 180 5.26 13.26 -29.20
N PHE A 181 4.34 14.10 -29.66
CA PHE A 181 3.64 15.03 -28.78
C PHE A 181 2.89 14.29 -27.67
N GLU A 182 2.14 13.25 -28.03
CA GLU A 182 1.33 12.50 -27.09
C GLU A 182 2.18 11.76 -26.06
N ILE A 183 3.27 11.06 -26.47
CA ILE A 183 4.15 10.40 -25.50
C ILE A 183 4.83 11.42 -24.58
N CYS A 184 5.23 12.58 -25.09
CA CYS A 184 5.82 13.66 -24.30
C CYS A 184 4.82 14.21 -23.27
N ARG A 185 3.55 14.34 -23.64
CA ARG A 185 2.47 14.70 -22.70
C ARG A 185 2.27 13.62 -21.64
N ASP A 186 2.31 12.33 -22.02
CA ASP A 186 2.09 11.20 -21.12
C ASP A 186 3.23 11.02 -20.09
N ILE A 187 4.46 11.45 -20.41
CA ILE A 187 5.62 11.39 -19.50
C ILE A 187 5.85 12.69 -18.72
N PHE A 188 5.27 13.81 -19.14
CA PHE A 188 5.43 15.10 -18.48
C PHE A 188 4.78 15.08 -17.08
N ARG A 189 5.54 15.52 -16.07
CA ARG A 189 5.02 15.66 -14.71
C ARG A 189 5.18 17.09 -14.22
N ALA A 190 4.07 17.82 -14.16
CA ALA A 190 4.03 19.14 -13.56
C ALA A 190 4.55 19.09 -12.11
N ILE A 191 5.24 20.15 -11.69
CA ILE A 191 5.70 20.28 -10.31
C ILE A 191 4.95 21.42 -9.65
N ALA A 192 4.52 21.17 -8.43
CA ALA A 192 3.94 22.17 -7.56
C ALA A 192 4.70 22.28 -6.25
N ASP A 193 4.82 23.50 -5.75
CA ASP A 193 5.30 23.74 -4.39
C ASP A 193 4.17 23.49 -3.41
N VAL A 194 4.44 22.75 -2.33
CA VAL A 194 3.46 22.56 -1.24
C VAL A 194 3.45 23.81 -0.37
N ALA A 195 2.47 24.68 -0.57
CA ALA A 195 2.38 25.98 0.10
C ALA A 195 1.87 25.88 1.54
N GLY A 196 1.05 24.87 1.85
CA GLY A 196 0.50 24.69 3.18
C GLY A 196 -0.49 23.53 3.27
N TYR A 197 -0.93 23.23 4.50
CA TYR A 197 -1.98 22.28 4.81
C TYR A 197 -2.97 22.96 5.76
N GLU A 198 -4.15 23.31 5.26
CA GLU A 198 -5.17 24.07 5.99
C GLU A 198 -6.54 23.43 5.74
N GLY A 199 -7.36 23.29 6.79
CA GLY A 199 -8.72 22.73 6.64
C GLY A 199 -8.80 21.28 6.17
N GLY A 200 -7.72 20.50 6.26
CA GLY A 200 -7.66 19.13 5.73
C GLY A 200 -7.27 19.04 4.26
N GLU A 201 -6.97 20.17 3.61
CA GLU A 201 -6.53 20.22 2.22
C GLU A 201 -5.09 20.70 2.10
N VAL A 202 -4.37 20.12 1.13
CA VAL A 202 -3.03 20.54 0.74
C VAL A 202 -3.16 21.62 -0.33
N ARG A 203 -2.53 22.77 -0.10
CA ARG A 203 -2.44 23.85 -1.08
C ARG A 203 -1.18 23.69 -1.92
N LEU A 204 -1.37 23.61 -3.24
CA LEU A 204 -0.34 23.45 -4.25
C LEU A 204 -0.20 24.74 -5.07
N ARG A 205 1.03 25.20 -5.29
CA ARG A 205 1.35 26.28 -6.26
C ARG A 205 2.03 25.66 -7.46
N ILE A 206 1.32 25.57 -8.58
CA ILE A 206 1.78 24.79 -9.72
C ILE A 206 2.64 25.69 -10.60
N ARG A 207 3.85 25.22 -10.90
CA ARG A 207 4.75 25.95 -11.80
C ARG A 207 4.10 26.11 -13.17
N GLY A 208 4.18 27.32 -13.74
CA GLY A 208 3.62 27.64 -15.05
C GLY A 208 2.09 27.80 -15.09
N ALA A 209 1.38 27.63 -13.97
CA ALA A 209 -0.09 27.70 -13.95
C ALA A 209 -0.65 29.11 -14.14
N SER A 210 0.14 30.17 -13.93
CA SER A 210 -0.25 31.54 -14.24
C SER A 210 -0.10 31.88 -15.73
N LEU A 211 0.56 31.01 -16.52
CA LEU A 211 0.70 31.21 -17.95
C LEU A 211 -0.63 30.89 -18.64
N ALA A 212 -1.03 31.73 -19.59
CA ALA A 212 -2.28 31.53 -20.33
C ALA A 212 -2.25 30.18 -21.07
N ALA A 213 -3.18 29.30 -20.71
CA ALA A 213 -3.41 28.04 -21.39
C ALA A 213 -3.88 28.30 -22.84
N VAL A 214 -3.23 27.69 -23.82
CA VAL A 214 -3.61 27.82 -25.23
C VAL A 214 -4.79 26.89 -25.57
N SER A 215 -4.89 25.77 -24.87
CA SER A 215 -5.96 24.78 -25.02
C SER A 215 -6.30 24.09 -23.69
N GLU A 216 -7.41 23.37 -23.63
CA GLU A 216 -7.79 22.58 -22.45
C GLU A 216 -6.73 21.50 -22.10
N GLY A 217 -6.06 20.95 -23.13
CA GLY A 217 -4.95 20.00 -22.96
C GLY A 217 -3.67 20.62 -22.40
N SER A 218 -3.59 21.95 -22.25
CA SER A 218 -2.46 22.65 -21.63
C SER A 218 -2.67 23.00 -20.16
N ILE A 219 -3.85 22.69 -19.63
CA ILE A 219 -4.15 22.91 -18.21
C ILE A 219 -3.28 21.96 -17.38
N LEU A 220 -2.35 22.54 -16.62
CA LEU A 220 -1.34 21.80 -15.84
C LEU A 220 -1.90 21.08 -14.61
N ALA A 221 -3.10 21.46 -14.16
CA ALA A 221 -3.78 20.79 -13.06
C ALA A 221 -5.29 20.79 -13.27
N GLN A 222 -5.89 19.63 -13.04
CA GLN A 222 -7.32 19.41 -13.17
C GLN A 222 -7.86 18.73 -11.90
N PRO A 223 -9.14 18.93 -11.55
CA PRO A 223 -9.78 18.10 -10.53
C PRO A 223 -9.60 16.61 -10.84
N GLY A 224 -9.24 15.83 -9.82
CA GLY A 224 -8.93 14.41 -9.94
C GLY A 224 -7.46 14.08 -10.21
N GLN A 225 -6.62 15.05 -10.59
CA GLN A 225 -5.19 14.85 -10.81
C GLN A 225 -4.49 14.40 -9.53
N TYR A 226 -3.60 13.40 -9.63
CA TYR A 226 -2.79 12.93 -8.51
C TYR A 226 -1.41 13.56 -8.54
N TYR A 227 -0.85 13.77 -7.35
CA TYR A 227 0.53 14.21 -7.14
C TYR A 227 1.20 13.33 -6.11
N GLN A 228 2.45 12.96 -6.36
CA GLN A 228 3.33 12.31 -5.39
C GLN A 228 4.13 13.37 -4.63
N LEU A 229 4.21 13.23 -3.32
CA LEU A 229 5.01 14.13 -2.49
C LEU A 229 6.48 13.73 -2.51
N VAL A 230 7.34 14.72 -2.69
CA VAL A 230 8.79 14.55 -2.76
C VAL A 230 9.44 15.57 -1.85
N ARG A 231 10.24 15.07 -0.91
CA ARG A 231 11.07 15.90 -0.05
C ARG A 231 12.42 16.13 -0.68
N LEU A 232 12.81 17.39 -0.83
CA LEU A 232 14.10 17.84 -1.34
C LEU A 232 14.96 18.31 -0.16
N PHE A 233 16.17 17.76 -0.07
CA PHE A 233 17.15 18.09 0.96
C PHE A 233 18.24 18.98 0.35
N TYR A 234 18.50 20.09 1.03
CA TYR A 234 19.56 21.03 0.68
C TYR A 234 20.56 21.11 1.83
N ASP A 235 21.82 21.36 1.50
CA ASP A 235 22.81 21.70 2.51
C ASP A 235 22.65 23.16 2.96
N ARG A 236 23.47 23.57 3.94
CA ARG A 236 23.46 24.95 4.47
C ARG A 236 23.83 26.01 3.44
N THR A 237 24.44 25.62 2.31
CA THR A 237 24.79 26.51 1.20
C THR A 237 23.65 26.64 0.18
N GLY A 238 22.54 25.94 0.40
CA GLY A 238 21.41 25.87 -0.54
C GLY A 238 21.65 24.91 -1.71
N LYS A 239 22.72 24.11 -1.67
CA LYS A 239 23.00 23.13 -2.72
C LYS A 239 22.18 21.87 -2.45
N PHE A 240 21.53 21.36 -3.49
CA PHE A 240 20.79 20.09 -3.44
C PHE A 240 21.70 18.93 -3.02
N VAL A 241 21.24 18.12 -2.08
CA VAL A 241 21.93 16.94 -1.54
C VAL A 241 21.27 15.67 -2.03
N SER A 242 19.96 15.54 -1.78
CA SER A 242 19.18 14.36 -2.11
C SER A 242 17.70 14.68 -2.17
N SER A 243 16.92 13.74 -2.68
CA SER A 243 15.47 13.76 -2.57
C SER A 243 14.96 12.43 -2.02
N THR A 244 13.74 12.44 -1.49
CA THR A 244 13.06 11.24 -1.02
C THR A 244 11.59 11.39 -1.32
N VAL A 245 11.04 10.41 -2.03
CA VAL A 245 9.59 10.28 -2.22
C VAL A 245 8.97 9.95 -0.87
N GLU A 246 7.93 10.69 -0.47
CA GLU A 246 7.15 10.33 0.70
C GLU A 246 6.33 9.07 0.35
N PRO A 247 6.64 7.92 0.94
CA PRO A 247 6.03 6.66 0.52
C PRO A 247 4.52 6.71 0.75
N TRP A 248 3.77 6.03 -0.12
CA TRP A 248 2.33 5.80 0.05
C TRP A 248 1.51 7.06 0.37
N THR A 249 1.96 8.21 -0.13
CA THR A 249 1.37 9.50 0.17
C THR A 249 1.18 10.28 -1.11
N TYR A 250 -0.08 10.57 -1.41
CA TYR A 250 -0.49 11.26 -2.62
C TYR A 250 -1.39 12.44 -2.26
N VAL A 251 -1.46 13.41 -3.16
CA VAL A 251 -2.43 14.50 -3.11
C VAL A 251 -3.33 14.36 -4.33
N LYS A 252 -4.64 14.24 -4.11
CA LYS A 252 -5.64 14.25 -5.19
C LYS A 252 -6.24 15.64 -5.27
N THR A 253 -6.08 16.32 -6.40
CA THR A 253 -6.66 17.66 -6.60
C THR A 253 -8.18 17.60 -6.51
N THR A 254 -8.75 18.37 -5.59
CA THR A 254 -10.20 18.51 -5.39
C THR A 254 -10.70 19.73 -6.16
N LYS A 255 -9.94 20.82 -6.13
CA LYS A 255 -10.30 22.11 -6.73
C LYS A 255 -9.07 22.80 -7.32
N VAL A 256 -9.24 23.48 -8.44
CA VAL A 256 -8.24 24.38 -9.03
C VAL A 256 -8.71 25.81 -8.81
N SER A 257 -7.80 26.71 -8.42
CA SER A 257 -8.13 28.10 -8.08
C SER A 257 -6.99 29.03 -8.48
N GLY A 258 -7.17 29.74 -9.59
CA GLY A 258 -6.15 30.63 -10.13
C GLY A 258 -4.90 29.87 -10.54
N ASP A 259 -3.77 30.24 -9.95
CA ASP A 259 -2.43 29.69 -10.15
C ASP A 259 -2.10 28.45 -9.29
N GLY A 260 -3.05 28.05 -8.44
CA GLY A 260 -2.88 26.94 -7.52
C GLY A 260 -3.97 25.87 -7.62
N ALA A 261 -3.74 24.81 -6.86
CA ALA A 261 -4.71 23.75 -6.65
C ALA A 261 -4.83 23.42 -5.16
N PHE A 262 -6.01 22.95 -4.78
CA PHE A 262 -6.28 22.35 -3.48
C PHE A 262 -6.48 20.86 -3.70
N GLY A 263 -6.01 20.05 -2.76
CA GLY A 263 -6.16 18.60 -2.87
C GLY A 263 -6.30 17.90 -1.53
N SER A 264 -6.99 16.77 -1.55
CA SER A 264 -7.09 15.89 -0.41
C SER A 264 -5.86 14.98 -0.33
N LEU A 265 -5.40 14.76 0.90
CA LEU A 265 -4.27 13.90 1.18
C LEU A 265 -4.73 12.45 1.25
N LEU A 266 -4.12 11.59 0.44
CA LEU A 266 -4.38 10.15 0.42
C LEU A 266 -3.13 9.45 0.95
N SER A 267 -3.18 8.94 2.18
CA SER A 267 -2.04 8.33 2.83
C SER A 267 -2.44 7.22 3.82
N SER A 268 -1.58 6.22 3.97
CA SER A 268 -1.66 5.25 5.08
C SER A 268 -1.12 5.83 6.41
N PHE A 269 -0.47 6.99 6.38
CA PHE A 269 0.09 7.64 7.56
C PHE A 269 -0.87 8.66 8.17
N ARG A 270 -0.82 8.79 9.51
CA ARG A 270 -1.69 9.72 10.26
C ARG A 270 -1.33 11.20 10.04
N ASP A 271 -0.05 11.52 9.83
CA ASP A 271 0.45 12.88 9.58
C ASP A 271 1.65 12.83 8.62
N PRO A 272 1.43 12.65 7.31
CA PRO A 272 2.52 12.43 6.35
C PRO A 272 3.27 13.73 5.97
N ILE A 273 2.65 14.90 6.15
CA ILE A 273 3.30 16.18 5.82
C ILE A 273 4.09 16.70 7.03
N GLY A 274 3.60 16.46 8.26
CA GLY A 274 4.27 16.78 9.51
C GLY A 274 4.36 18.28 9.81
N ARG A 275 4.22 18.68 11.08
CA ARG A 275 4.45 20.08 11.52
C ARG A 275 5.92 20.56 11.37
N ARG A 276 6.86 19.65 11.13
CA ARG A 276 8.31 19.94 11.00
C ARG A 276 8.73 20.49 9.61
N TYR A 277 7.78 20.92 8.79
CA TYR A 277 8.01 21.53 7.48
C TYR A 277 8.94 22.77 7.52
N ARG A 278 9.14 23.40 8.68
CA ARG A 278 9.61 24.78 8.75
C ARG A 278 11.12 25.07 8.58
N GLN A 279 12.06 24.12 8.54
CA GLN A 279 13.46 24.52 8.84
C GLN A 279 14.62 24.17 7.88
N THR A 280 14.51 23.29 6.87
CA THR A 280 15.60 23.15 5.85
C THR A 280 15.23 22.39 4.57
N ASN A 281 14.10 21.68 4.55
CA ASN A 281 13.75 20.79 3.44
C ASN A 281 12.56 21.37 2.67
N LYS A 282 12.62 21.33 1.34
CA LYS A 282 11.50 21.77 0.48
C LYS A 282 10.61 20.56 0.18
N LEU A 283 9.30 20.69 0.33
CA LEU A 283 8.35 19.66 -0.08
C LEU A 283 7.71 20.11 -1.40
N VAL A 284 7.83 19.26 -2.42
CA VAL A 284 7.20 19.48 -3.72
C VAL A 284 6.23 18.35 -4.00
N ALA A 285 5.24 18.63 -4.84
CA ALA A 285 4.25 17.69 -5.32
C ALA A 285 4.48 17.52 -6.82
N MET A 286 4.70 16.29 -7.27
CA MET A 286 4.98 15.98 -8.67
C MET A 286 3.79 15.22 -9.25
N ALA A 287 3.23 15.71 -10.35
CA ALA A 287 2.04 15.14 -10.96
C ALA A 287 2.29 13.68 -11.36
N LEU A 288 1.28 12.83 -11.15
CA LEU A 288 1.25 11.46 -11.60
C LEU A 288 -0.03 11.19 -12.39
N THR A 289 0.13 10.59 -13.55
CA THR A 289 -0.99 10.14 -14.38
C THR A 289 -1.18 8.64 -14.15
N PRO A 290 -2.40 8.19 -13.77
CA PRO A 290 -2.72 6.77 -13.74
C PRO A 290 -2.44 6.15 -15.11
N SER A 291 -2.06 4.89 -15.13
CA SER A 291 -1.81 4.16 -16.37
C SER A 291 -2.42 2.79 -16.34
N THR A 292 -2.81 2.32 -17.53
CA THR A 292 -3.33 0.98 -17.78
C THR A 292 -2.23 -0.08 -17.81
N VAL A 293 -0.96 0.32 -17.74
CA VAL A 293 0.16 -0.63 -17.65
C VAL A 293 0.08 -1.37 -16.31
N PRO A 294 0.25 -2.71 -16.29
CA PRO A 294 0.22 -3.48 -15.05
C PRO A 294 1.25 -2.96 -14.03
N THR A 295 0.80 -2.71 -12.81
CA THR A 295 1.66 -2.32 -11.69
C THR A 295 2.46 -3.54 -11.23
N THR A 296 3.77 -3.36 -11.02
CA THR A 296 4.62 -4.40 -10.44
C THR A 296 4.96 -4.05 -9.00
N PHE A 297 4.55 -4.91 -8.08
CA PHE A 297 4.85 -4.82 -6.66
C PHE A 297 6.03 -5.71 -6.32
N ARG A 298 6.87 -5.24 -5.40
CA ARG A 298 7.92 -6.05 -4.77
C ARG A 298 7.83 -5.88 -3.26
N PHE A 299 7.51 -6.95 -2.55
CA PHE A 299 7.41 -6.99 -1.09
C PHE A 299 8.68 -7.59 -0.51
N SER A 300 9.27 -6.90 0.47
CA SER A 300 10.49 -7.34 1.13
C SER A 300 10.44 -7.03 2.62
N GLN A 301 11.14 -7.83 3.42
CA GLN A 301 11.32 -7.61 4.84
C GLN A 301 12.80 -7.33 5.13
N LEU A 302 13.06 -6.47 6.11
CA LEU A 302 14.42 -6.22 6.58
C LEU A 302 14.76 -7.21 7.69
N LEU A 303 15.72 -8.09 7.44
CA LEU A 303 16.24 -9.01 8.44
C LEU A 303 17.54 -8.46 9.02
N ALA A 304 17.69 -8.58 10.34
CA ALA A 304 18.95 -8.28 11.00
C ALA A 304 20.03 -9.23 10.48
N SER A 305 21.10 -8.66 9.93
CA SER A 305 22.30 -9.41 9.55
C SER A 305 23.33 -9.37 10.68
N THR A 306 24.11 -10.44 10.82
CA THR A 306 25.24 -10.53 11.76
C THR A 306 26.28 -9.43 11.53
N GLY A 307 26.31 -8.81 10.34
CA GLY A 307 27.20 -7.69 9.99
C GLY A 307 26.63 -6.28 10.22
N GLY A 308 25.45 -6.14 10.83
CA GLY A 308 24.85 -4.83 11.16
C GLY A 308 24.14 -4.11 9.99
N THR A 309 24.40 -4.49 8.74
CA THR A 309 23.63 -4.02 7.58
C THR A 309 22.39 -4.91 7.38
N PRO A 310 21.16 -4.39 7.49
CA PRO A 310 19.97 -5.20 7.30
C PRO A 310 19.91 -5.76 5.87
N ILE A 311 19.60 -7.05 5.75
CA ILE A 311 19.45 -7.72 4.46
C ILE A 311 17.96 -7.69 4.08
N ARG A 312 17.67 -7.32 2.83
CA ARG A 312 16.32 -7.42 2.27
C ARG A 312 16.04 -8.87 1.89
N HIS A 313 15.00 -9.45 2.48
CA HIS A 313 14.52 -10.78 2.14
C HIS A 313 13.16 -10.67 1.45
N PRO A 314 12.88 -11.41 0.36
CA PRO A 314 11.58 -11.39 -0.28
C PRO A 314 10.48 -11.91 0.66
N VAL A 315 9.29 -11.33 0.57
CA VAL A 315 8.09 -11.80 1.27
C VAL A 315 7.30 -12.66 0.29
N ALA A 316 7.67 -13.93 0.22
CA ALA A 316 7.14 -14.88 -0.77
C ALA A 316 5.87 -15.61 -0.28
N GLY A 317 5.00 -16.01 -1.20
CA GLY A 317 3.79 -16.80 -0.92
C GLY A 317 2.72 -16.11 -0.06
N HIS A 318 2.78 -14.80 0.14
CA HIS A 318 1.80 -14.06 0.92
C HIS A 318 0.61 -13.64 0.06
N LYS A 319 -0.58 -13.58 0.68
CA LYS A 319 -1.80 -13.08 0.04
C LYS A 319 -1.74 -11.56 -0.06
N VAL A 320 -2.03 -11.05 -1.24
CA VAL A 320 -2.20 -9.62 -1.52
C VAL A 320 -3.65 -9.41 -1.90
N GLU A 321 -4.33 -8.51 -1.20
CA GLU A 321 -5.69 -8.08 -1.49
C GLU A 321 -5.65 -6.68 -2.10
N ILE A 322 -6.36 -6.51 -3.20
CA ILE A 322 -6.55 -5.22 -3.84
C ILE A 322 -7.97 -4.78 -3.54
N HIS A 323 -8.13 -3.59 -2.97
CA HIS A 323 -9.43 -3.07 -2.55
C HIS A 323 -9.57 -1.59 -2.87
N GLU A 324 -10.80 -1.08 -2.80
CA GLU A 324 -11.03 0.36 -2.88
C GLU A 324 -10.44 1.07 -1.65
N TRP A 325 -9.64 2.10 -1.89
CA TRP A 325 -9.03 2.87 -0.81
C TRP A 325 -10.04 3.89 -0.23
N PRO A 326 -10.14 4.08 1.10
CA PRO A 326 -9.29 3.50 2.16
C PRO A 326 -9.77 2.16 2.74
N THR A 327 -11.08 1.89 2.76
CA THR A 327 -11.65 0.74 3.47
C THR A 327 -12.77 0.04 2.67
N GLY A 328 -12.76 0.20 1.35
CA GLY A 328 -13.78 -0.38 0.50
C GLY A 328 -13.57 -1.89 0.24
N PRO A 329 -14.44 -2.50 -0.56
CA PRO A 329 -14.44 -3.95 -0.77
C PRO A 329 -13.20 -4.44 -1.51
N VAL A 330 -12.81 -5.68 -1.23
CA VAL A 330 -11.76 -6.39 -1.98
C VAL A 330 -12.27 -6.69 -3.39
N ARG A 331 -11.53 -6.23 -4.39
CA ARG A 331 -11.82 -6.40 -5.82
C ARG A 331 -11.02 -7.55 -6.43
N ALA A 332 -9.81 -7.80 -5.94
CA ALA A 332 -8.97 -8.89 -6.41
C ALA A 332 -8.06 -9.43 -5.32
N THR A 333 -7.63 -10.68 -5.46
CA THR A 333 -6.67 -11.32 -4.57
C THR A 333 -5.63 -12.09 -5.38
N ALA A 334 -4.36 -11.96 -5.00
CA ALA A 334 -3.26 -12.67 -5.63
C ALA A 334 -2.24 -13.14 -4.58
N LEU A 335 -1.25 -13.92 -5.02
CA LEU A 335 -0.13 -14.37 -4.19
C LEU A 335 1.17 -13.80 -4.74
N THR A 336 2.07 -13.39 -3.84
CA THR A 336 3.45 -13.03 -4.22
C THR A 336 4.24 -14.28 -4.63
N ASP A 337 5.09 -14.17 -5.65
CA ASP A 337 5.99 -15.24 -6.09
C ASP A 337 7.16 -15.51 -5.12
N ARG A 338 8.17 -16.30 -5.54
CA ARG A 338 9.34 -16.66 -4.72
C ARG A 338 10.26 -15.46 -4.46
N GLU A 339 10.24 -14.49 -5.34
CA GLU A 339 10.99 -13.23 -5.30
C GLU A 339 10.21 -12.13 -4.53
N GLY A 340 9.03 -12.46 -4.01
CA GLY A 340 8.15 -11.53 -3.32
C GLY A 340 7.53 -10.50 -4.27
N THR A 341 7.42 -10.80 -5.56
CA THR A 341 6.86 -9.92 -6.57
C THR A 341 5.44 -10.30 -6.97
N LEU A 342 4.69 -9.30 -7.42
CA LEU A 342 3.34 -9.45 -7.94
C LEU A 342 3.14 -8.45 -9.07
N ARG A 343 2.80 -8.93 -10.26
CA ARG A 343 2.34 -8.08 -11.37
C ARG A 343 0.82 -8.08 -11.40
N PHE A 344 0.22 -6.90 -11.42
CA PHE A 344 -1.22 -6.75 -11.26
C PHE A 344 -1.79 -5.69 -12.20
N GLU A 345 -2.87 -6.03 -12.88
CA GLU A 345 -3.65 -5.11 -13.71
C GLU A 345 -4.70 -4.41 -12.84
N ALA A 346 -4.72 -3.08 -12.86
CA ALA A 346 -5.68 -2.31 -12.10
C ALA A 346 -7.12 -2.68 -12.53
N PRO A 347 -8.07 -2.89 -11.59
CA PRO A 347 -9.46 -3.15 -11.93
C PRO A 347 -10.03 -1.97 -12.71
N GLU A 348 -10.95 -2.25 -13.63
CA GLU A 348 -11.60 -1.21 -14.42
C GLU A 348 -12.24 -0.14 -13.51
N GLY A 349 -11.98 1.13 -13.84
CA GLY A 349 -12.50 2.28 -13.08
C GLY A 349 -11.75 2.60 -11.79
N LEU A 350 -10.67 1.89 -11.43
CA LEU A 350 -9.85 2.18 -10.26
C LEU A 350 -8.45 2.69 -10.63
N ASP A 351 -8.35 4.00 -10.81
CA ASP A 351 -7.07 4.70 -10.95
C ASP A 351 -6.22 4.67 -9.67
N PHE A 352 -6.88 4.53 -8.52
CA PHE A 352 -6.27 4.57 -7.20
C PHE A 352 -6.92 3.50 -6.30
N TYR A 353 -6.10 2.67 -5.67
CA TYR A 353 -6.57 1.52 -4.89
C TYR A 353 -5.66 1.22 -3.71
N GLY A 354 -6.18 0.44 -2.75
CA GLY A 354 -5.44 -0.10 -1.63
C GLY A 354 -4.79 -1.42 -1.97
N VAL A 355 -3.57 -1.62 -1.50
CA VAL A 355 -2.82 -2.87 -1.58
C VAL A 355 -2.56 -3.34 -0.16
N ARG A 356 -3.26 -4.40 0.22
CA ARG A 356 -3.15 -5.00 1.54
C ARG A 356 -2.39 -6.31 1.46
N LEU A 357 -1.26 -6.39 2.15
CA LEU A 357 -0.51 -7.63 2.34
C LEU A 357 -1.06 -8.34 3.57
N VAL A 358 -1.48 -9.60 3.42
CA VAL A 358 -2.07 -10.42 4.47
C VAL A 358 -1.15 -11.58 4.82
N GLY A 359 -0.83 -11.71 6.10
CA GLY A 359 -0.14 -12.84 6.70
C GLY A 359 -1.15 -13.91 7.12
N GLY A 360 -0.88 -15.16 6.76
CA GLY A 360 -1.85 -16.24 6.98
C GLY A 360 -3.15 -15.96 6.23
N SER A 361 -4.28 -16.01 6.94
CA SER A 361 -5.61 -15.76 6.36
C SER A 361 -6.27 -14.46 6.83
N LEU A 362 -5.78 -13.81 7.89
CA LEU A 362 -6.48 -12.68 8.52
C LEU A 362 -5.60 -11.54 9.00
N GLU A 363 -4.27 -11.71 9.14
CA GLU A 363 -3.42 -10.66 9.72
C GLU A 363 -3.03 -9.64 8.63
N PRO A 364 -3.56 -8.40 8.62
CA PRO A 364 -3.04 -7.36 7.74
C PRO A 364 -1.63 -6.98 8.20
N LEU A 365 -0.63 -7.32 7.39
CA LEU A 365 0.76 -6.96 7.64
C LEU A 365 1.04 -5.53 7.23
N LEU A 366 0.38 -5.09 6.16
CA LEU A 366 0.52 -3.77 5.58
C LEU A 366 -0.74 -3.44 4.76
N ASP A 367 -1.13 -2.17 4.75
CA ASP A 367 -2.16 -1.65 3.87
C ASP A 367 -1.73 -0.28 3.36
N VAL A 368 -1.52 -0.15 2.05
CA VAL A 368 -0.95 1.06 1.43
C VAL A 368 -1.73 1.50 0.20
N PRO A 369 -1.92 2.82 0.00
CA PRO A 369 -2.47 3.34 -1.24
C PRO A 369 -1.47 3.25 -2.40
N VAL A 370 -1.98 2.94 -3.58
CA VAL A 370 -1.20 2.83 -4.82
C VAL A 370 -1.98 3.45 -5.98
N LEU A 371 -1.26 4.16 -6.86
CA LEU A 371 -1.77 4.65 -8.13
C LEU A 371 -1.53 3.61 -9.24
N ALA A 372 -2.52 3.42 -10.11
CA ALA A 372 -2.45 2.48 -11.22
C ALA A 372 -1.28 2.80 -12.18
N GLY A 373 -0.52 1.77 -12.54
CA GLY A 373 0.62 1.86 -13.45
C GLY A 373 1.78 2.71 -12.95
N ASP A 374 1.83 3.01 -11.64
CA ASP A 374 2.98 3.61 -11.00
C ASP A 374 4.13 2.60 -10.86
N GLN A 375 5.35 3.10 -10.88
CA GLN A 375 6.53 2.34 -10.56
C GLN A 375 6.63 2.32 -9.04
N VAL A 376 6.26 1.21 -8.42
CA VAL A 376 6.14 1.11 -6.97
C VAL A 376 7.49 0.72 -6.36
N PRO A 377 8.08 1.52 -5.45
CA PRO A 377 9.29 1.13 -4.77
C PRO A 377 9.06 -0.14 -3.95
N ALA A 378 10.14 -0.87 -3.66
CA ALA A 378 10.03 -2.09 -2.85
C ALA A 378 9.34 -1.80 -1.51
N ILE A 379 8.22 -2.49 -1.29
CA ILE A 379 7.35 -2.36 -0.15
C ILE A 379 7.98 -3.12 1.01
N LEU A 380 8.28 -2.40 2.09
CA LEU A 380 8.79 -3.01 3.31
C LEU A 380 7.62 -3.49 4.17
N ALA A 381 7.54 -4.79 4.42
CA ALA A 381 6.56 -5.39 5.31
C ALA A 381 7.24 -6.32 6.32
N ASP A 382 6.74 -6.34 7.55
CA ASP A 382 7.14 -7.35 8.54
C ASP A 382 6.22 -8.56 8.38
N ALA A 383 6.78 -9.70 7.97
CA ALA A 383 6.00 -10.91 7.70
C ALA A 383 5.39 -11.55 8.96
N LYS A 384 5.81 -11.13 10.16
CA LYS A 384 5.34 -11.65 11.47
C LYS A 384 5.12 -13.18 11.49
N PRO A 385 6.11 -14.00 11.13
CA PRO A 385 5.91 -15.44 10.92
C PRO A 385 5.37 -16.17 12.16
N ALA A 386 5.77 -15.75 13.37
CA ALA A 386 5.27 -16.32 14.61
C ALA A 386 3.79 -16.01 14.88
N ALA A 387 3.29 -14.85 14.43
CA ALA A 387 1.85 -14.53 14.51
C ALA A 387 1.04 -15.41 13.57
N VAL A 388 1.56 -15.64 12.35
CA VAL A 388 0.93 -16.51 11.35
C VAL A 388 0.91 -17.97 11.81
N GLU A 389 2.01 -18.47 12.39
CA GLU A 389 2.09 -19.80 13.00
C GLU A 389 1.03 -19.97 14.10
N PHE A 390 0.94 -18.99 15.00
CA PHE A 390 -0.06 -19.00 16.06
C PHE A 390 -1.48 -18.97 15.51
N GLN A 391 -1.74 -18.16 14.48
CA GLN A 391 -3.04 -18.10 13.81
C GLN A 391 -3.43 -19.45 13.20
N GLN A 392 -2.52 -20.10 12.47
CA GLN A 392 -2.77 -21.41 11.86
C GLN A 392 -3.12 -22.45 12.92
N ARG A 393 -2.44 -22.41 14.06
CA ARG A 393 -2.76 -23.27 15.22
C ARG A 393 -4.16 -23.02 15.76
N LEU A 394 -4.59 -21.76 15.87
CA LEU A 394 -5.95 -21.42 16.28
C LEU A 394 -7.00 -21.90 15.27
N ILE A 395 -6.74 -21.75 13.97
CA ILE A 395 -7.66 -22.20 12.92
C ILE A 395 -7.82 -23.72 12.94
N ALA A 396 -6.72 -24.48 13.04
CA ALA A 396 -6.80 -25.93 13.15
C ALA A 396 -7.65 -26.35 14.37
N TYR A 397 -7.49 -25.65 15.49
CA TYR A 397 -8.27 -25.92 16.71
C TYR A 397 -9.75 -25.52 16.61
N ARG A 398 -10.06 -24.52 15.77
CA ARG A 398 -11.44 -24.17 15.44
C ARG A 398 -12.18 -25.35 14.85
N ASP A 399 -11.56 -26.02 13.89
CA ASP A 399 -12.17 -27.15 13.19
C ASP A 399 -12.44 -28.30 14.17
N GLU A 400 -11.52 -28.55 15.11
CA GLU A 400 -11.71 -29.54 16.18
C GLU A 400 -12.89 -29.20 17.11
N ILE A 401 -13.03 -27.93 17.53
CA ILE A 401 -14.16 -27.47 18.35
C ILE A 401 -15.47 -27.57 17.58
N LEU A 402 -15.48 -27.17 16.30
CA LEU A 402 -16.68 -27.23 15.45
C LEU A 402 -17.14 -28.67 15.23
N ASP A 403 -16.21 -29.61 15.02
CA ASP A 403 -16.52 -31.04 14.89
C ASP A 403 -17.08 -31.63 16.20
N ALA A 404 -16.57 -31.20 17.35
CA ALA A 404 -17.11 -31.58 18.65
C ALA A 404 -18.54 -31.03 18.87
N LEU A 405 -18.75 -29.75 18.58
CA LEU A 405 -20.06 -29.10 18.65
C LEU A 405 -21.09 -29.75 17.70
N ALA A 406 -20.70 -30.03 16.45
CA ALA A 406 -21.59 -30.64 15.47
C ALA A 406 -22.08 -32.02 15.93
N ARG A 407 -21.17 -32.86 16.44
CA ARG A 407 -21.54 -34.17 17.02
C ARG A 407 -22.53 -34.03 18.17
N ARG A 408 -22.29 -33.05 19.06
CA ARG A 408 -23.15 -32.78 20.19
C ARG A 408 -24.54 -32.28 19.79
N PHE A 409 -24.64 -31.36 18.84
CA PHE A 409 -25.94 -30.88 18.35
C PHE A 409 -26.78 -31.98 17.70
N VAL A 410 -26.14 -32.94 17.03
CA VAL A 410 -26.86 -34.11 16.48
C VAL A 410 -27.47 -34.94 17.60
N ILE A 411 -26.75 -35.17 18.70
CA ILE A 411 -27.28 -35.93 19.86
C ILE A 411 -28.39 -35.13 20.55
N GLU A 412 -28.22 -33.82 20.74
CA GLU A 412 -29.22 -32.94 21.37
C GLU A 412 -30.50 -32.82 20.54
N ALA A 413 -30.40 -32.73 19.22
CA ALA A 413 -31.57 -32.75 18.34
C ALA A 413 -32.33 -34.08 18.48
N ARG A 414 -31.60 -35.21 18.49
CA ARG A 414 -32.19 -36.54 18.74
C ARG A 414 -32.82 -36.63 20.13
N LEU A 415 -32.19 -36.07 21.17
CA LEU A 415 -32.75 -36.00 22.51
C LEU A 415 -34.07 -35.23 22.50
N GLY A 416 -34.10 -34.02 21.92
CA GLY A 416 -35.31 -33.21 21.81
C GLY A 416 -36.46 -33.92 21.10
N ASP A 417 -36.18 -34.60 19.98
CA ASP A 417 -37.18 -35.37 19.24
C ASP A 417 -37.72 -36.56 20.05
N ARG A 418 -36.85 -37.28 20.77
CA ARG A 418 -37.24 -38.43 21.61
C ARG A 418 -37.97 -38.00 22.87
N THR A 419 -37.60 -36.88 23.47
CA THR A 419 -38.33 -36.27 24.59
C THR A 419 -39.74 -35.89 24.17
N LYS A 420 -39.92 -35.27 22.99
CA LYS A 420 -41.25 -34.96 22.44
C LYS A 420 -42.07 -36.23 22.17
N ALA A 421 -41.44 -37.28 21.67
CA ALA A 421 -42.07 -38.59 21.46
C ALA A 421 -42.31 -39.39 22.75
N SER A 422 -41.88 -38.89 23.92
CA SER A 422 -41.94 -39.61 25.20
C SER A 422 -41.24 -40.98 25.20
N ASP A 423 -40.17 -41.14 24.42
CA ASP A 423 -39.37 -42.38 24.31
C ASP A 423 -38.19 -42.36 25.30
N TRP A 424 -38.48 -42.52 26.59
CA TRP A 424 -37.51 -42.26 27.67
C TRP A 424 -36.36 -43.26 27.77
N ASN A 425 -36.57 -44.48 27.31
CA ASN A 425 -35.50 -45.47 27.21
C ASN A 425 -34.42 -44.97 26.24
N ARG A 426 -34.86 -44.46 25.08
CA ARG A 426 -33.92 -43.92 24.09
C ARG A 426 -33.32 -42.59 24.53
N VAL A 427 -34.06 -41.75 25.27
CA VAL A 427 -33.50 -40.54 25.90
C VAL A 427 -32.37 -40.92 26.85
N ALA A 428 -32.55 -41.91 27.74
CA ALA A 428 -31.50 -42.35 28.67
C ALA A 428 -30.26 -42.91 27.95
N GLU A 429 -30.44 -43.64 26.85
CA GLU A 429 -29.34 -44.11 26.00
C GLU A 429 -28.58 -42.95 25.35
N LEU A 430 -29.31 -41.96 24.80
CA LEU A 430 -28.72 -40.78 24.16
C LEU A 430 -28.03 -39.88 25.17
N VAL A 431 -28.53 -39.74 26.41
CA VAL A 431 -27.83 -39.01 27.48
C VAL A 431 -26.53 -39.72 27.84
N ARG A 432 -26.52 -41.06 27.86
CA ARG A 432 -25.29 -41.83 28.06
C ARG A 432 -24.31 -41.68 26.89
N GLU A 433 -24.80 -41.71 25.65
CA GLU A 433 -24.00 -41.44 24.45
C GLU A 433 -23.43 -40.02 24.47
N TRP A 434 -24.22 -39.03 24.89
CA TRP A 434 -23.80 -37.65 25.07
C TRP A 434 -22.66 -37.56 26.10
N ARG A 435 -22.80 -38.19 27.27
CA ARG A 435 -21.76 -38.22 28.32
C ARG A 435 -20.49 -38.96 27.88
N ASN A 436 -20.64 -39.96 27.02
CA ASN A 436 -19.54 -40.73 26.45
C ASN A 436 -18.91 -40.08 25.22
N THR A 437 -19.54 -39.04 24.65
CA THR A 437 -18.91 -38.24 23.60
C THR A 437 -17.65 -37.66 24.23
N PRO A 438 -16.44 -37.88 23.65
CA PRO A 438 -15.21 -37.44 24.28
C PRO A 438 -15.35 -35.96 24.55
N VAL A 439 -15.49 -35.58 25.81
CA VAL A 439 -15.39 -34.18 26.22
C VAL A 439 -13.91 -33.90 26.05
N PRO A 440 -13.48 -33.04 25.12
CA PRO A 440 -12.13 -32.54 25.13
C PRO A 440 -12.13 -31.62 26.36
N THR A 441 -11.95 -32.22 27.52
CA THR A 441 -11.94 -31.51 28.79
C THR A 441 -10.78 -30.55 28.68
N GLY A 442 -11.10 -29.25 28.75
CA GLY A 442 -10.10 -28.22 28.70
C GLY A 442 -9.88 -27.61 27.32
N PHE A 443 -10.90 -27.50 26.46
CA PHE A 443 -10.82 -26.58 25.32
C PHE A 443 -10.45 -25.18 25.81
N THR A 444 -11.20 -24.68 26.81
CA THR A 444 -10.96 -23.38 27.45
C THR A 444 -9.58 -23.32 28.12
N SER A 445 -9.16 -24.41 28.78
CA SER A 445 -7.86 -24.47 29.46
C SER A 445 -6.67 -24.46 28.48
N THR A 446 -6.81 -25.14 27.34
CA THR A 446 -5.79 -25.20 26.27
C THR A 446 -5.65 -23.85 25.59
N LEU A 447 -6.78 -23.19 25.29
CA LEU A 447 -6.78 -21.82 24.79
C LEU A 447 -6.10 -20.88 25.81
N ALA A 448 -6.45 -20.94 27.09
CA ALA A 448 -5.79 -20.14 28.13
C ALA A 448 -4.28 -20.39 28.20
N GLN A 449 -3.83 -21.64 28.08
CA GLN A 449 -2.42 -21.99 28.02
C GLN A 449 -1.73 -21.38 26.79
N TRP A 450 -2.33 -21.52 25.61
CA TRP A 450 -1.78 -20.99 24.35
C TRP A 450 -1.69 -19.46 24.36
N LYS A 451 -2.69 -18.78 24.92
CA LYS A 451 -2.69 -17.34 25.16
C LYS A 451 -1.49 -16.92 26.01
N MET A 452 -1.27 -17.58 27.15
CA MET A 452 -0.14 -17.30 28.02
C MET A 452 1.21 -17.54 27.34
N VAL A 453 1.35 -18.64 26.57
CA VAL A 453 2.58 -18.95 25.84
C VAL A 453 2.86 -17.91 24.76
N ALA A 454 1.84 -17.53 23.97
CA ALA A 454 1.98 -16.52 22.92
C ALA A 454 2.36 -15.14 23.50
N GLN A 455 1.72 -14.71 24.59
CA GLN A 455 2.05 -13.47 25.28
C GLN A 455 3.46 -13.49 25.86
N ARG A 456 3.90 -14.60 26.47
CA ARG A 456 5.26 -14.77 26.99
C ARG A 456 6.30 -14.69 25.87
N ARG A 457 6.07 -15.39 24.75
CA ARG A 457 6.96 -15.40 23.59
C ARG A 457 7.05 -14.00 22.95
N GLN A 458 5.93 -13.28 22.86
CA GLN A 458 5.89 -11.90 22.38
C GLN A 458 6.73 -10.95 23.25
N LEU A 459 6.68 -11.09 24.56
CA LEU A 459 7.53 -10.30 25.48
C LEU A 459 9.02 -10.63 25.34
N GLN A 460 9.35 -11.91 25.15
CA GLN A 460 10.75 -12.39 25.00
C GLN A 460 11.37 -11.96 23.67
N GLU A 461 10.67 -12.18 22.56
CA GLU A 461 11.17 -11.90 21.21
C GLU A 461 11.00 -10.43 20.81
N LYS A 462 10.17 -9.67 21.56
CA LYS A 462 9.73 -8.30 21.21
C LYS A 462 9.10 -8.23 19.81
N LYS A 463 8.46 -9.32 19.37
CA LYS A 463 7.74 -9.44 18.10
C LYS A 463 6.26 -9.66 18.37
N ALA A 464 5.40 -9.08 17.53
CA ALA A 464 3.97 -9.26 17.65
C ALA A 464 3.60 -10.72 17.31
N ILE A 465 2.93 -11.41 18.24
CA ILE A 465 2.41 -12.78 18.05
C ILE A 465 0.91 -12.79 18.37
N TYR A 466 0.54 -12.19 19.51
CA TYR A 466 -0.84 -12.07 19.97
C TYR A 466 -1.48 -10.78 19.45
N THR A 467 -1.60 -10.70 18.13
CA THR A 467 -2.14 -9.55 17.38
C THR A 467 -3.64 -9.37 17.61
N GLN A 468 -4.22 -8.24 17.17
CA GLN A 468 -5.66 -7.99 17.30
C GLN A 468 -6.50 -9.04 16.54
N ALA A 469 -6.05 -9.49 15.37
CA ALA A 469 -6.71 -10.55 14.62
C ALA A 469 -6.69 -11.88 15.39
N ASN A 470 -5.53 -12.24 15.96
CA ASN A 470 -5.39 -13.44 16.79
C ASN A 470 -6.21 -13.34 18.08
N GLN A 471 -6.34 -12.16 18.68
CA GLN A 471 -7.22 -11.92 19.84
C GLN A 471 -8.69 -12.12 19.50
N ALA A 472 -9.15 -11.61 18.34
CA ALA A 472 -10.52 -11.77 17.89
C ALA A 472 -10.85 -13.24 17.61
N LEU A 473 -9.96 -13.95 16.90
CA LEU A 473 -10.11 -15.39 16.66
C LEU A 473 -10.10 -16.18 17.98
N MET A 474 -9.22 -15.82 18.91
CA MET A 474 -9.18 -16.43 20.24
C MET A 474 -10.48 -16.26 21.00
N ALA A 475 -11.07 -15.05 20.98
CA ALA A 475 -12.34 -14.77 21.64
C ALA A 475 -13.51 -15.56 21.00
N GLU A 476 -13.52 -15.71 19.66
CA GLU A 476 -14.49 -16.58 18.97
C GLU A 476 -14.35 -18.04 19.43
N LEU A 477 -13.12 -18.55 19.51
CA LEU A 477 -12.85 -19.91 19.98
C LEU A 477 -13.21 -20.12 21.46
N GLU A 478 -12.91 -19.15 22.32
CA GLU A 478 -13.31 -19.18 23.73
C GLU A 478 -14.85 -19.22 23.86
N ALA A 479 -15.59 -18.48 23.01
CA ALA A 479 -17.05 -18.53 22.99
C ALA A 479 -17.60 -19.88 22.49
N LEU A 480 -17.02 -20.44 21.42
CA LEU A 480 -17.40 -21.77 20.92
C LEU A 480 -17.07 -22.87 21.94
N ALA A 481 -15.91 -22.81 22.58
CA ALA A 481 -15.50 -23.71 23.63
C ALA A 481 -16.43 -23.63 24.85
N SER A 482 -16.75 -22.42 25.31
CA SER A 482 -17.67 -22.23 26.43
C SER A 482 -19.08 -22.75 26.14
N ARG A 483 -19.56 -22.60 24.89
CA ARG A 483 -20.83 -23.18 24.46
C ARG A 483 -20.76 -24.71 24.47
N TYR A 484 -19.67 -25.28 23.98
CA TYR A 484 -19.44 -26.72 24.03
C TYR A 484 -19.31 -27.24 25.47
N GLU A 485 -18.69 -26.50 26.39
CA GLU A 485 -18.51 -26.92 27.79
C GLU A 485 -19.76 -26.63 28.65
N GLY A 486 -20.79 -26.01 28.09
CA GLY A 486 -22.02 -25.64 28.79
C GLY A 486 -22.85 -26.84 29.27
N GLN A 487 -23.69 -26.60 30.28
CA GLN A 487 -24.50 -27.57 31.01
C GLN A 487 -25.88 -27.86 30.38
N GLU A 488 -26.03 -27.74 29.06
CA GLU A 488 -27.33 -27.91 28.39
C GLU A 488 -27.96 -29.31 28.57
N ILE A 489 -27.14 -30.34 28.88
CA ILE A 489 -27.63 -31.69 29.18
C ILE A 489 -28.41 -31.78 30.48
N GLU A 490 -28.13 -30.90 31.45
CA GLU A 490 -28.73 -30.96 32.79
C GLU A 490 -30.25 -30.82 32.72
N VAL A 491 -30.77 -30.08 31.72
CA VAL A 491 -32.21 -29.96 31.48
C VAL A 491 -32.85 -31.31 31.14
N TYR A 492 -32.18 -32.14 30.34
CA TYR A 492 -32.66 -33.47 29.97
C TYR A 492 -32.49 -34.47 31.13
N GLU A 493 -31.42 -34.32 31.91
CA GLU A 493 -31.18 -35.13 33.11
C GLU A 493 -32.22 -34.84 34.20
N GLU A 494 -32.48 -33.57 34.50
CA GLU A 494 -33.57 -33.19 35.40
C GLU A 494 -34.92 -33.72 34.92
N SER A 495 -35.17 -33.71 33.61
CA SER A 495 -36.41 -34.23 33.03
C SER A 495 -36.52 -35.75 33.18
N LEU A 496 -35.40 -36.48 33.04
CA LEU A 496 -35.32 -37.91 33.31
C LEU A 496 -35.53 -38.20 34.80
N GLU A 497 -34.88 -37.46 35.69
CA GLU A 497 -34.99 -37.62 37.15
C GLU A 497 -36.41 -37.35 37.64
N LYS A 498 -37.00 -36.20 37.25
CA LYS A 498 -38.39 -35.85 37.57
C LYS A 498 -39.37 -36.94 37.15
N ARG A 499 -39.12 -37.60 36.01
CA ARG A 499 -39.97 -38.69 35.52
C ARG A 499 -39.72 -40.01 36.26
N SER A 500 -38.46 -40.36 36.53
CA SER A 500 -38.12 -41.56 37.30
C SER A 500 -38.69 -41.53 38.72
N ASN A 501 -38.86 -40.32 39.28
CA ASN A 501 -39.42 -40.07 40.60
C ASN A 501 -40.96 -39.94 40.62
N LEU A 502 -41.66 -40.12 39.48
CA LEU A 502 -43.12 -40.16 39.49
C LEU A 502 -43.61 -41.47 40.13
N PRO A 503 -44.34 -41.42 41.26
CA PRO A 503 -44.73 -42.62 42.02
C PRO A 503 -45.49 -43.65 41.18
N TYR A 504 -46.33 -43.19 40.25
CA TYR A 504 -47.12 -44.06 39.38
C TYR A 504 -46.28 -44.95 38.44
N LEU A 505 -45.08 -44.53 38.04
CA LEU A 505 -44.20 -45.37 37.23
C LEU A 505 -43.50 -46.43 38.09
N GLN A 506 -43.18 -46.12 39.34
CA GLN A 506 -42.70 -47.10 40.31
C GLN A 506 -43.77 -48.16 40.60
N ASP A 507 -45.02 -47.73 40.79
CA ASP A 507 -46.17 -48.63 40.98
C ASP A 507 -46.38 -49.56 39.77
N LEU A 508 -46.23 -49.06 38.53
CA LEU A 508 -46.35 -49.86 37.32
C LEU A 508 -45.19 -50.86 37.14
N GLU A 509 -43.96 -50.46 37.47
CA GLU A 509 -42.82 -51.39 37.46
C GLU A 509 -42.96 -52.47 38.52
N ASP A 510 -43.42 -52.13 39.72
CA ASP A 510 -43.62 -53.08 40.80
C ASP A 510 -44.76 -54.06 40.46
N GLN A 511 -45.84 -53.58 39.84
CA GLN A 511 -46.89 -54.46 39.29
C GLN A 511 -46.38 -55.37 38.17
N ALA A 512 -45.49 -54.89 37.30
CA ALA A 512 -44.89 -55.71 36.25
C ALA A 512 -43.94 -56.78 36.82
N LYS A 513 -43.14 -56.43 37.84
CA LYS A 513 -42.26 -57.35 38.56
C LYS A 513 -43.05 -58.39 39.36
N GLU A 514 -44.16 -57.99 39.98
CA GLU A 514 -45.09 -58.93 40.60
C GLU A 514 -45.66 -59.91 39.57
N LYS A 515 -46.23 -59.42 38.46
CA LYS A 515 -46.76 -60.28 37.40
C LYS A 515 -45.72 -61.24 36.82
N ALA A 516 -44.46 -60.80 36.69
CA ALA A 516 -43.36 -61.65 36.25
C ALA A 516 -43.00 -62.73 37.28
N LYS A 517 -43.00 -62.41 38.58
CA LYS A 517 -42.80 -63.40 39.66
C LYS A 517 -43.94 -64.42 39.74
N THR A 518 -45.20 -63.99 39.58
CA THR A 518 -46.35 -64.91 39.58
C THR A 518 -46.33 -65.87 38.40
N LYS A 519 -45.72 -65.49 37.28
CA LYS A 519 -45.60 -66.32 36.08
C LYS A 519 -44.38 -67.27 36.10
N ALA A 520 -43.48 -67.11 37.06
CA ALA A 520 -42.25 -67.90 37.21
C ALA A 520 -42.29 -68.91 38.37
N ALA A 521 -43.35 -68.93 39.17
CA ALA A 521 -43.62 -70.00 40.13
C ALA A 521 -44.31 -71.17 39.40
N PRO A 522 -43.76 -72.41 39.47
CA PRO A 522 -44.25 -73.57 38.71
C PRO A 522 -45.63 -74.08 39.15
#